data_AF-A0A3N0XM93-F1
#
_entry.id   AF-A0A3N0XM93-F1
#
_cell.length_a   1.000
_cell.length_b   1.000
_cell.length_c   1.000
_cell.angle_alpha   90.00
_cell.angle_beta   90.00
_cell.angle_gamma   90.00
#
_symmetry.space_group_name_H-M   'P 1'
#
loop_
_entity.id
_entity.type
_entity.pdbx_description
1 polymer ?
#
loop_
_entity_poly.entity_id
_entity_poly.type
_entity_poly.pdbx_seq_one_letter_code
_entity_poly.pdbx_strand_id
1 'polypeptide(L)'
;MVCFNVSSAVGIQMKLEFFQRKFWTASRQCAALDGKCSISCDNDDISCYLIDNNGFIIVAEDLSLTGVFFGEAEGAVMSKLVSMGSFKRFLVEFNLYSWWYSDLTIKAQRGGKTMLVPCDTEYPAFVSERTIKETVGNIDCESCVKSFVIQQIPSSNLFMVVIDNTCDCSDFGPVTMDPIEIMYILNKKEVLSL
;
A
#
# COMPACT_ATOMS: atom_id res chain seq x y z
N MET A 1 -35.30 -8.66 -2.08
CA MET A 1 -34.18 -7.71 -2.20
C MET A 1 -34.07 -6.99 -0.86
N VAL A 2 -33.05 -7.31 -0.06
CA VAL A 2 -32.84 -6.66 1.25
C VAL A 2 -31.86 -5.52 1.02
N CYS A 3 -32.34 -4.28 1.09
CA CYS A 3 -31.48 -3.12 1.10
C CYS A 3 -30.88 -2.99 2.51
N PHE A 4 -29.56 -3.06 2.63
CA PHE A 4 -28.87 -2.62 3.84
C PHE A 4 -28.94 -1.09 3.88
N ASN A 5 -29.80 -0.54 4.73
CA ASN A 5 -29.74 0.87 5.08
C ASN A 5 -28.55 1.06 6.05
N VAL A 6 -27.55 1.85 5.64
CA VAL A 6 -26.53 2.35 6.56
C VAL A 6 -27.21 3.37 7.46
N SER A 7 -27.56 2.98 8.69
CA SER A 7 -28.31 3.85 9.61
C SER A 7 -27.50 5.03 10.14
N SER A 8 -26.18 4.87 10.29
CA SER A 8 -25.24 5.93 10.72
C SER A 8 -23.79 5.46 10.56
N ALA A 9 -22.87 6.40 10.33
CA ALA A 9 -21.43 6.22 10.48
C ALA A 9 -20.91 7.26 11.48
N VAL A 10 -20.21 6.80 12.51
CA VAL A 10 -19.57 7.68 13.52
C VAL A 10 -18.07 7.64 13.29
N GLY A 11 -17.45 8.81 13.20
CA GLY A 11 -16.00 8.96 13.04
C GLY A 11 -15.44 9.98 14.02
N ILE A 12 -14.15 9.87 14.31
CA ILE A 12 -13.39 10.82 15.12
C ILE A 12 -12.25 11.35 14.24
N GLN A 13 -12.13 12.68 14.14
CA GLN A 13 -10.97 13.31 13.51
C GLN A 13 -9.94 13.63 14.60
N MET A 14 -8.74 13.08 14.48
CA MET A 14 -7.63 13.35 15.39
C MET A 14 -6.56 14.18 14.68
N LYS A 15 -5.87 15.05 15.43
CA LYS A 15 -4.67 15.73 14.91
C LYS A 15 -3.54 14.71 14.75
N LEU A 16 -2.92 14.68 13.57
CA LEU A 16 -1.83 13.75 13.24
C LEU A 16 -0.72 13.79 14.28
N GLU A 17 -0.21 14.98 14.63
CA GLU A 17 0.86 15.16 15.63
C GLU A 17 0.51 14.55 16.99
N PHE A 18 -0.76 14.68 17.42
CA PHE A 18 -1.21 14.10 18.69
C PHE A 18 -1.24 12.58 18.62
N PHE A 19 -1.73 12.03 17.51
CA PHE A 19 -1.77 10.59 17.28
C PHE A 19 -0.37 10.00 17.18
N GLN A 20 0.52 10.60 16.40
CA GLN A 20 1.93 10.23 16.29
C GLN A 20 2.63 10.23 17.64
N ARG A 21 2.46 11.29 18.45
CA ARG A 21 3.05 11.34 19.79
C ARG A 21 2.57 10.19 20.67
N LYS A 22 1.27 9.88 20.64
CA LYS A 22 0.70 8.77 21.40
C LYS A 22 1.22 7.42 20.90
N PHE A 23 1.32 7.25 19.59
CA PHE A 23 1.90 6.06 18.96
C PHE A 23 3.35 5.87 19.39
N TRP A 24 4.21 6.89 19.25
CA TRP A 24 5.61 6.81 19.65
C TRP A 24 5.81 6.58 21.14
N THR A 25 4.96 7.17 21.97
CA THR A 25 4.99 6.90 23.42
C THR A 25 4.70 5.42 23.69
N ALA A 26 3.76 4.81 22.97
CA ALA A 26 3.41 3.41 23.15
C ALA A 26 4.45 2.46 22.54
N SER A 27 4.98 2.74 21.34
CA SER A 27 5.93 1.88 20.64
C SER A 27 7.34 1.89 21.24
N ARG A 28 7.71 2.97 21.97
CA ARG A 28 8.95 3.03 22.76
C ARG A 28 8.81 2.43 24.16
N GLN A 29 7.59 2.28 24.66
CA GLN A 29 7.31 1.69 25.98
C GLN A 29 7.32 0.16 25.91
N CYS A 30 8.51 -0.45 25.79
CA CYS A 30 8.67 -1.88 25.97
C CYS A 30 8.61 -2.25 27.47
N ALA A 31 7.46 -2.74 27.95
CA ALA A 31 7.33 -3.34 29.29
C ALA A 31 7.48 -4.87 29.16
N ALA A 32 8.71 -5.37 29.29
CA ALA A 32 8.96 -6.80 29.18
C ALA A 32 8.57 -7.54 30.49
N LEU A 33 7.55 -8.40 30.44
CA LEU A 33 7.29 -9.41 31.48
C LEU A 33 8.27 -10.60 31.39
N ASP A 34 8.97 -10.77 30.25
CA ASP A 34 9.81 -11.95 29.95
C ASP A 34 11.19 -11.59 29.32
N GLY A 35 11.65 -10.34 29.50
CA GLY A 35 13.01 -9.90 29.12
C GLY A 35 13.35 -9.83 27.63
N LYS A 36 12.46 -10.22 26.70
CA LYS A 36 12.72 -10.17 25.24
C LYS A 36 11.87 -9.07 24.58
N CYS A 37 12.36 -7.83 24.62
CA CYS A 37 11.87 -6.77 23.73
C CYS A 37 12.64 -6.91 22.41
N SER A 38 12.00 -7.38 21.35
CA SER A 38 12.64 -7.60 20.04
C SER A 38 12.72 -6.33 19.18
N ILE A 39 11.98 -5.27 19.51
CA ILE A 39 11.78 -4.12 18.63
C ILE A 39 11.42 -2.88 19.45
N SER A 40 12.36 -1.94 19.57
CA SER A 40 12.15 -0.60 20.16
C SER A 40 12.46 0.44 19.09
N CYS A 41 11.49 1.31 18.77
CA CYS A 41 11.63 2.43 17.82
C CYS A 41 12.39 3.62 18.44
N ASP A 42 13.48 3.33 19.16
CA ASP A 42 14.34 4.30 19.85
C ASP A 42 15.80 4.20 19.38
N ASN A 43 16.07 3.36 18.37
CA ASN A 43 17.36 3.22 17.72
C ASN A 43 17.29 3.84 16.32
N ASP A 44 18.30 4.64 15.96
CA ASP A 44 18.44 5.32 14.66
C ASP A 44 18.61 4.32 13.50
N ASP A 45 19.08 3.11 13.80
CA ASP A 45 19.21 2.02 12.81
C ASP A 45 17.88 1.34 12.47
N ILE A 46 16.79 1.67 13.18
CA ILE A 46 15.49 1.02 13.05
C ILE A 46 14.44 2.02 12.57
N SER A 47 13.84 1.75 11.41
CA SER A 47 12.73 2.53 10.90
C SER A 47 11.39 1.89 11.26
N CYS A 48 10.50 2.69 11.85
CA CYS A 48 9.16 2.24 12.26
C CYS A 48 8.07 2.98 11.47
N TYR A 49 7.08 2.21 11.03
CA TYR A 49 5.93 2.71 10.28
C TYR A 49 4.64 2.18 10.88
N LEU A 50 3.60 3.01 10.88
CA LEU A 50 2.23 2.58 11.06
C LEU A 50 1.52 2.70 9.71
N ILE A 51 1.07 1.58 9.17
CA ILE A 51 0.39 1.52 7.88
C ILE A 51 -1.05 1.03 8.05
N ASP A 52 -1.92 1.38 7.13
CA ASP A 52 -3.26 0.79 7.06
C ASP A 52 -3.27 -0.55 6.29
N ASN A 53 -4.44 -1.19 6.23
CA ASN A 53 -4.64 -2.43 5.48
C ASN A 53 -4.55 -2.26 3.97
N ASN A 54 -4.40 -1.04 3.46
CA ASN A 54 -4.21 -0.73 2.05
C ASN A 54 -2.74 -0.39 1.72
N GLY A 55 -1.87 -0.36 2.74
CA GLY A 55 -0.45 -0.10 2.60
C GLY A 55 -0.09 1.39 2.59
N PHE A 56 -0.99 2.29 3.01
CA PHE A 56 -0.66 3.71 3.16
C PHE A 56 -0.04 3.99 4.53
N ILE A 57 1.00 4.82 4.54
CA ILE A 57 1.69 5.22 5.76
C ILE A 57 0.85 6.26 6.50
N ILE A 58 0.46 5.94 7.74
CA ILE A 58 -0.25 6.86 8.65
C ILE A 58 0.73 7.57 9.58
N VAL A 59 1.77 6.87 10.03
CA VAL A 59 2.82 7.42 10.89
C VAL A 59 4.17 6.90 10.43
N ALA A 60 5.12 7.81 10.31
CA ALA A 60 6.54 7.55 10.08
C ALA A 60 7.37 8.58 10.86
N GLU A 61 8.68 8.35 10.95
CA GLU A 61 9.61 9.31 11.53
C GLU A 61 9.74 10.56 10.64
N ASP A 62 9.90 10.36 9.33
CA ASP A 62 9.78 11.43 8.35
C ASP A 62 8.31 11.72 8.05
N LEU A 63 7.88 12.95 8.35
CA LEU A 63 6.53 13.43 8.12
C LEU A 63 6.18 13.48 6.63
N SER A 64 7.17 13.61 5.73
CA SER A 64 6.96 13.65 4.28
C SER A 64 6.35 12.37 3.73
N LEU A 65 6.53 11.25 4.43
CA LEU A 65 6.03 9.93 4.04
C LEU A 65 4.57 9.70 4.43
N THR A 66 3.96 10.58 5.23
CA THR A 66 2.57 10.38 5.65
C THR A 66 1.63 10.49 4.46
N GLY A 67 0.80 9.47 4.27
CA GLY A 67 -0.11 9.34 3.13
C GLY A 67 0.54 8.80 1.86
N VAL A 68 1.85 8.57 1.87
CA VAL A 68 2.56 7.90 0.77
C VAL A 68 2.31 6.40 0.86
N PHE A 69 2.28 5.74 -0.30
CA PHE A 69 2.18 4.29 -0.35
C PHE A 69 3.48 3.67 0.16
N PHE A 70 3.36 2.69 1.07
CA PHE A 70 4.51 2.05 1.69
C PHE A 70 5.45 1.40 0.66
N GLY A 71 4.92 0.92 -0.47
CA GLY A 71 5.76 0.38 -1.55
C GLY A 71 6.64 1.41 -2.26
N GLU A 72 6.31 2.69 -2.20
CA GLU A 72 7.17 3.76 -2.74
C GLU A 72 8.33 4.08 -1.81
N ALA A 73 8.09 4.04 -0.49
CA ALA A 73 9.12 4.25 0.52
C ALA A 73 10.02 3.03 0.72
N GLU A 74 9.43 1.82 0.78
CA GLU A 74 10.11 0.57 1.12
C GLU A 74 9.71 -0.55 0.13
N GLY A 75 10.09 -0.37 -1.14
CA GLY A 75 9.70 -1.26 -2.23
C GLY A 75 10.17 -2.71 -2.09
N ALA A 76 11.37 -2.93 -1.53
CA ALA A 76 11.89 -4.27 -1.24
C ALA A 76 10.98 -5.01 -0.23
N VAL A 77 10.57 -4.33 0.84
CA VAL A 77 9.70 -4.91 1.88
C VAL A 77 8.31 -5.15 1.34
N MET A 78 7.72 -4.20 0.60
CA MET A 78 6.41 -4.39 -0.02
C MET A 78 6.41 -5.58 -1.00
N SER A 79 7.44 -5.68 -1.85
CA SER A 79 7.59 -6.81 -2.79
C SER A 79 7.66 -8.15 -2.04
N LYS A 80 8.40 -8.20 -0.94
CA LYS A 80 8.48 -9.39 -0.10
C LYS A 80 7.13 -9.72 0.54
N LEU A 81 6.42 -8.74 1.10
CA LEU A 81 5.09 -8.91 1.69
C LEU A 81 4.07 -9.44 0.68
N VAL A 82 4.13 -8.98 -0.58
CA VAL A 82 3.30 -9.51 -1.66
C VAL A 82 3.68 -10.94 -2.00
N SER A 83 4.98 -11.25 -2.11
CA SER A 83 5.46 -12.60 -2.41
C SER A 83 5.10 -13.63 -1.33
N MET A 84 5.03 -13.18 -0.07
CA MET A 84 4.65 -14.01 1.08
C MET A 84 3.12 -14.18 1.21
N GLY A 85 2.34 -13.47 0.40
CA GLY A 85 0.88 -13.47 0.45
C GLY A 85 0.28 -12.68 1.62
N SER A 86 1.10 -11.95 2.39
CA SER A 86 0.62 -11.06 3.45
C SER A 86 -0.11 -9.85 2.86
N PHE A 87 0.34 -9.38 1.69
CA PHE A 87 -0.37 -8.39 0.88
C PHE A 87 -0.77 -8.99 -0.46
N LYS A 88 -1.94 -8.60 -0.95
CA LYS A 88 -2.44 -8.99 -2.26
C LYS A 88 -2.55 -7.76 -3.15
N ARG A 89 -1.97 -7.88 -4.36
CA ARG A 89 -2.12 -6.91 -5.43
C ARG A 89 -3.32 -7.29 -6.30
N PHE A 90 -4.21 -6.33 -6.53
CA PHE A 90 -5.35 -6.40 -7.42
C PHE A 90 -5.20 -5.35 -8.51
N LEU A 91 -5.74 -5.62 -9.69
CA LEU A 91 -5.87 -4.64 -10.76
C LEU A 91 -7.35 -4.28 -10.86
N VAL A 92 -7.65 -2.99 -10.75
CA VAL A 92 -9.01 -2.47 -10.80
C VAL A 92 -9.22 -1.75 -12.12
N GLU A 93 -10.22 -2.19 -12.87
CA GLU A 93 -10.69 -1.49 -14.06
C GLU A 93 -11.90 -0.62 -13.67
N PHE A 94 -11.77 0.70 -13.84
CA PHE A 94 -12.90 1.61 -13.65
C PHE A 94 -13.59 1.89 -14.99
N ASN A 95 -14.69 1.19 -15.27
CA ASN A 95 -15.55 1.54 -16.41
C ASN A 95 -16.54 2.66 -16.00
N LEU A 96 -16.07 3.91 -16.06
CA LEU A 96 -16.89 5.09 -15.73
C LEU A 96 -17.81 5.54 -16.87
N TYR A 97 -17.71 4.92 -18.05
CA TYR A 97 -18.54 5.27 -19.21
C TYR A 97 -20.04 5.15 -18.91
N SER A 98 -20.45 4.23 -18.03
CA SER A 98 -21.87 4.05 -17.66
C SER A 98 -22.38 5.06 -16.63
N TRP A 99 -21.50 5.66 -15.82
CA TRP A 99 -21.91 6.56 -14.73
C TRP A 99 -21.92 8.03 -15.16
N TRP A 100 -21.06 8.42 -16.11
CA TRP A 100 -20.91 9.82 -16.50
C TRP A 100 -21.60 10.14 -17.84
N TYR A 101 -22.02 9.11 -18.59
CA TYR A 101 -22.65 9.23 -19.89
C TYR A 101 -24.03 8.55 -19.87
N SER A 102 -25.05 9.27 -19.40
CA SER A 102 -26.45 8.79 -19.44
C SER A 102 -27.10 8.90 -20.83
N ASP A 103 -26.42 9.51 -21.79
CA ASP A 103 -27.01 9.88 -23.09
C ASP A 103 -26.13 9.30 -24.21
N LEU A 104 -26.61 8.28 -24.93
CA LEU A 104 -25.94 7.49 -25.99
C LEU A 104 -25.42 8.29 -27.22
N THR A 105 -25.29 9.61 -27.12
CA THR A 105 -25.17 10.50 -28.27
C THR A 105 -23.84 11.25 -28.28
N ILE A 106 -22.82 10.73 -28.95
CA ILE A 106 -21.53 11.44 -29.14
C ILE A 106 -21.75 12.70 -29.99
N LYS A 107 -21.61 13.90 -29.40
CA LYS A 107 -21.57 15.17 -30.15
C LYS A 107 -20.16 15.41 -30.69
N ALA A 108 -19.94 15.06 -31.95
CA ALA A 108 -18.72 15.43 -32.66
C ALA A 108 -18.74 16.94 -32.97
N GLN A 109 -17.91 17.74 -32.28
CA GLN A 109 -17.59 19.09 -32.73
C GLN A 109 -16.37 19.06 -33.66
N ARG A 110 -16.54 19.63 -34.86
CA ARG A 110 -15.44 19.91 -35.80
C ARG A 110 -14.62 21.09 -35.26
N GLY A 111 -13.61 20.81 -34.46
CA GLY A 111 -12.60 21.80 -34.05
C GLY A 111 -11.23 21.14 -33.90
N GLY A 112 -10.27 21.50 -34.77
CA GLY A 112 -8.85 21.14 -34.65
C GLY A 112 -8.49 19.67 -34.89
N LYS A 113 -7.48 19.40 -35.73
CA LYS A 113 -6.98 18.03 -36.04
C LYS A 113 -6.14 17.45 -34.90
N THR A 114 -6.75 17.10 -33.77
CA THR A 114 -6.14 16.17 -32.81
C THR A 114 -7.08 15.00 -32.63
N MET A 115 -6.67 13.85 -33.18
CA MET A 115 -7.42 12.60 -33.05
C MET A 115 -7.24 12.10 -31.62
N LEU A 116 -8.31 12.17 -30.82
CA LEU A 116 -8.33 11.56 -29.49
C LEU A 116 -8.51 10.04 -29.66
N VAL A 117 -7.72 9.25 -28.93
CA VAL A 117 -7.77 7.79 -28.91
C VAL A 117 -8.16 7.35 -27.49
N PRO A 118 -9.04 6.35 -27.31
CA PRO A 118 -9.35 5.82 -25.99
C PRO A 118 -8.09 5.26 -25.29
N CYS A 119 -7.89 5.64 -24.03
CA CYS A 119 -6.84 5.12 -23.16
C CYS A 119 -7.52 4.51 -21.92
N ASP A 120 -7.71 3.20 -21.93
CA ASP A 120 -8.19 2.52 -20.74
C ASP A 120 -6.99 2.18 -19.85
N THR A 121 -7.18 2.33 -18.54
CA THR A 121 -6.13 2.21 -17.54
C THR A 121 -6.56 1.25 -16.44
N GLU A 122 -5.66 0.36 -16.03
CA GLU A 122 -5.81 -0.45 -14.83
C GLU A 122 -5.13 0.21 -13.64
N TYR A 123 -5.78 0.15 -12.49
CA TYR A 123 -5.30 0.77 -11.26
C TYR A 123 -4.84 -0.32 -10.28
N PRO A 124 -3.53 -0.42 -9.98
CA PRO A 124 -3.05 -1.32 -8.94
C PRO A 124 -3.63 -0.93 -7.58
N ALA A 125 -4.17 -1.91 -6.88
CA ALA A 125 -4.66 -1.76 -5.51
C ALA A 125 -4.04 -2.84 -4.63
N PHE A 126 -3.65 -2.46 -3.42
CA PHE A 126 -3.06 -3.37 -2.45
C PHE A 126 -3.99 -3.51 -1.25
N VAL A 127 -4.09 -4.72 -0.73
CA VAL A 127 -4.78 -4.99 0.51
C VAL A 127 -4.11 -6.11 1.29
N SER A 128 -3.97 -5.92 2.60
CA SER A 128 -3.48 -6.94 3.51
C SER A 128 -4.43 -8.13 3.60
N GLU A 129 -3.90 -9.34 3.80
CA GLU A 129 -4.72 -10.49 4.16
C GLU A 129 -5.45 -10.26 5.51
N ARG A 130 -6.67 -10.82 5.67
CA ARG A 130 -7.57 -10.53 6.81
C ARG A 130 -6.96 -10.80 8.20
N THR A 131 -5.95 -11.66 8.28
CA THR A 131 -5.24 -11.98 9.53
C THR A 131 -3.76 -12.21 9.23
N ILE A 132 -2.98 -11.13 9.14
CA ILE A 132 -1.52 -11.24 9.14
C ILE A 132 -1.10 -11.61 10.57
N LYS A 133 -0.72 -12.88 10.78
CA LYS A 133 0.05 -13.25 11.97
C LYS A 133 1.40 -12.55 11.88
N GLU A 134 1.99 -12.19 13.02
CA GLU A 134 3.30 -11.54 13.07
C GLU A 134 4.27 -12.26 12.11
N THR A 135 4.72 -11.50 11.12
CA THR A 135 5.52 -12.03 10.01
C THR A 135 6.89 -11.39 10.09
N VAL A 136 7.90 -12.22 10.31
CA VAL A 136 9.30 -11.84 10.22
C VAL A 136 9.79 -12.19 8.83
N GLY A 137 10.36 -11.22 8.13
CA GLY A 137 10.89 -11.40 6.80
C GLY A 137 12.34 -10.93 6.70
N ASN A 138 13.14 -11.72 5.98
CA ASN A 138 14.51 -11.36 5.64
C ASN A 138 14.58 -11.25 4.11
N ILE A 139 15.24 -10.20 3.64
CA ILE A 139 15.46 -9.89 2.23
C ILE A 139 16.95 -9.93 1.99
N ASP A 140 17.37 -10.78 1.06
CA ASP A 140 18.76 -10.88 0.63
C ASP A 140 18.99 -9.85 -0.49
N CYS A 141 19.87 -8.88 -0.23
CA CYS A 141 20.20 -7.78 -1.15
C CYS A 141 21.61 -7.95 -1.72
N GLU A 142 22.10 -9.20 -1.85
CA GLU A 142 23.42 -9.61 -2.33
C GLU A 142 24.60 -9.24 -1.40
N SER A 143 24.61 -8.02 -0.85
CA SER A 143 25.65 -7.51 0.06
C SER A 143 25.30 -7.63 1.54
N CYS A 144 24.01 -7.62 1.88
CA CYS A 144 23.51 -7.66 3.24
C CYS A 144 22.09 -8.22 3.29
N VAL A 145 21.61 -8.50 4.50
CA VAL A 145 20.26 -8.99 4.75
C VAL A 145 19.44 -7.91 5.42
N LYS A 146 18.39 -7.41 4.75
CA LYS A 146 17.44 -6.46 5.32
C LYS A 146 16.32 -7.23 6.01
N SER A 147 16.17 -7.02 7.31
CA SER A 147 15.19 -7.71 8.14
C SER A 147 14.01 -6.79 8.47
N PHE A 148 12.81 -7.34 8.51
CA PHE A 148 11.61 -6.61 8.90
C PHE A 148 10.64 -7.47 9.69
N VAL A 149 9.81 -6.80 10.48
CA VAL A 149 8.69 -7.40 11.22
C VAL A 149 7.44 -6.60 10.93
N ILE A 150 6.35 -7.27 10.59
CA ILE A 150 5.02 -6.67 10.50
C ILE A 150 4.09 -7.31 11.52
N GLN A 151 3.37 -6.48 12.26
CA GLN A 151 2.42 -6.91 13.29
C GLN A 151 1.11 -6.14 13.17
N GLN A 152 -0.01 -6.85 13.24
CA GLN A 152 -1.33 -6.23 13.25
C GLN A 152 -1.62 -5.58 14.61
N ILE A 153 -2.19 -4.37 14.59
CA ILE A 153 -2.70 -3.72 15.80
C ILE A 153 -4.07 -4.33 16.17
N PRO A 154 -4.24 -4.86 17.39
CA PRO A 154 -5.49 -5.47 17.82
C PRO A 154 -6.68 -4.51 17.67
N SER A 155 -7.83 -5.06 17.27
CA SER A 155 -9.09 -4.31 17.11
C SER A 155 -9.01 -3.13 16.13
N SER A 156 -8.05 -3.17 15.20
CA SER A 156 -7.83 -2.15 14.18
C SER A 156 -7.48 -2.78 12.83
N ASN A 157 -7.58 -1.99 11.78
CA ASN A 157 -7.09 -2.32 10.43
C ASN A 157 -5.64 -1.85 10.20
N LEU A 158 -4.96 -1.37 11.25
CA LEU A 158 -3.60 -0.85 11.18
C LEU A 158 -2.56 -1.93 11.46
N PHE A 159 -1.38 -1.77 10.88
CA PHE A 159 -0.21 -2.62 11.06
C PHE A 159 1.01 -1.79 11.42
N MET A 160 1.78 -2.26 12.39
CA MET A 160 3.10 -1.73 12.70
C MET A 160 4.14 -2.50 11.89
N VAL A 161 4.98 -1.78 11.14
CA VAL A 161 6.11 -2.34 10.40
C VAL A 161 7.39 -1.79 11.00
N VAL A 162 8.31 -2.67 11.34
CA VAL A 162 9.62 -2.34 11.88
C VAL A 162 10.69 -2.91 10.95
N ILE A 163 11.63 -2.07 10.54
CA ILE A 163 12.59 -2.38 9.50
C ILE A 163 13.99 -2.05 10.01
N ASP A 164 14.91 -2.97 9.82
CA ASP A 164 16.34 -2.73 9.99
C ASP A 164 16.86 -1.92 8.80
N ASN A 165 17.34 -0.70 9.05
CA ASN A 165 17.81 0.23 8.04
C ASN A 165 19.34 0.23 7.87
N THR A 166 20.05 -0.74 8.47
CA THR A 166 21.51 -0.91 8.30
C THR A 166 21.91 -1.37 6.91
N CYS A 167 20.95 -1.84 6.11
CA CYS A 167 21.14 -2.42 4.78
C CYS A 167 20.31 -1.65 3.74
N ASP A 168 20.97 -1.15 2.70
CA ASP A 168 20.33 -0.52 1.55
C ASP A 168 19.95 -1.58 0.50
N CYS A 169 18.68 -1.58 0.08
CA CYS A 169 18.11 -2.51 -0.89
C CYS A 169 17.40 -1.76 -2.02
N SER A 170 17.93 -0.60 -2.41
CA SER A 170 17.36 0.26 -3.44
C SER A 170 17.25 -0.39 -4.83
N ASP A 171 18.02 -1.45 -5.10
CA ASP A 171 18.00 -2.19 -6.38
C ASP A 171 16.63 -2.84 -6.70
N PHE A 172 15.80 -3.11 -5.69
CA PHE A 172 14.45 -3.64 -5.90
C PHE A 172 13.50 -2.62 -6.54
N GLY A 173 13.83 -1.32 -6.47
CA GLY A 173 12.98 -0.23 -6.93
C GLY A 173 11.69 -0.06 -6.11
N PRO A 174 10.96 1.05 -6.33
CA PRO A 174 9.67 1.29 -5.68
C PRO A 174 8.58 0.40 -6.28
N VAL A 175 7.64 -0.03 -5.44
CA VAL A 175 6.36 -0.60 -5.87
C VAL A 175 5.35 0.53 -5.90
N THR A 176 4.90 0.95 -7.09
CA THR A 176 3.98 2.08 -7.24
C THR A 176 2.53 1.63 -7.43
N MET A 177 1.61 2.57 -7.23
CA MET A 177 0.19 2.41 -7.57
C MET A 177 -0.18 3.20 -8.84
N ASP A 178 0.80 3.53 -9.68
CA ASP A 178 0.55 4.29 -10.89
C ASP A 178 -0.36 3.52 -11.86
N PRO A 179 -1.29 4.21 -12.55
CA PRO A 179 -2.17 3.58 -13.51
C PRO A 179 -1.37 3.01 -14.68
N ILE A 180 -1.73 1.79 -15.08
CA ILE A 180 -1.12 1.07 -16.20
C ILE A 180 -2.04 1.22 -17.40
N GLU A 181 -1.55 1.84 -18.48
CA GLU A 181 -2.30 1.92 -19.73
C GLU A 181 -2.45 0.54 -20.37
N ILE A 182 -3.70 0.14 -20.63
CA ILE A 182 -4.01 -1.05 -21.41
C ILE A 182 -3.79 -0.70 -22.88
N MET A 183 -2.68 -1.16 -23.44
CA MET A 183 -2.55 -1.22 -24.88
C MET A 183 -3.46 -2.32 -25.40
N TYR A 184 -4.63 -1.97 -25.94
CA TYR A 184 -5.47 -2.90 -26.69
C TYR A 184 -4.73 -3.34 -27.95
N ILE A 185 -3.92 -4.38 -27.84
CA ILE A 185 -3.23 -4.87 -29.01
C ILE A 185 -4.23 -5.67 -29.87
N LEU A 186 -4.17 -5.44 -31.17
CA LEU A 186 -4.40 -6.44 -32.22
C LEU A 186 -3.51 -7.72 -32.05
N ASN A 187 -3.13 -8.13 -30.82
CA ASN A 187 -2.30 -9.31 -30.47
C ASN A 187 -3.14 -10.41 -29.82
N LYS A 188 -4.19 -10.86 -30.51
CA LYS A 188 -4.71 -12.22 -30.26
C LYS A 188 -3.92 -13.30 -31.03
N LYS A 189 -2.81 -12.94 -31.70
CA LYS A 189 -2.06 -13.86 -32.59
C LYS A 189 -0.67 -14.31 -32.11
N GLU A 190 -0.08 -13.73 -31.07
CA GLU A 190 1.27 -14.17 -30.62
C GLU A 190 1.30 -14.96 -29.29
N VAL A 191 0.18 -15.09 -28.56
CA VAL A 191 0.13 -15.86 -27.29
C VAL A 191 -0.34 -17.31 -27.50
N LEU A 192 -0.56 -17.76 -28.75
CA LEU A 192 -0.88 -19.16 -29.08
C LEU A 192 0.30 -19.93 -29.71
N SER A 193 1.52 -19.38 -29.63
CA SER A 193 2.71 -20.09 -30.08
C SER A 193 3.93 -19.75 -29.23
N LEU A 194 3.92 -20.23 -27.98
CA LEU A 194 5.09 -20.69 -27.23
C LEU A 194 4.59 -21.65 -26.14
#